data_AF-A7T385-F1
#
_entry.id   AF-A7T385-F1
#
_cell.length_a   1.000
_cell.length_b   1.000
_cell.length_c   1.000
_cell.angle_alpha   90.00
_cell.angle_beta   90.00
_cell.angle_gamma   90.00
#
_symmetry.space_group_name_H-M   'P 1'
#
loop_
_entity.id
_entity.type
_entity.pdbx_description
1 polymer ?
#
loop_
_entity_poly.entity_id
_entity_poly.type
_entity_poly.pdbx_seq_one_letter_code
_entity_poly.pdbx_strand_id
1 'polypeptide(L)'
;ALDNVNSELFDIKAKYDEASAARSSEMEMLEADVEKSHQRALSAERQVEALREELAKAQHALQEAYDPKRPNMEEAIDAISRSTLEHELAAKERQISQLVSDVQQMQASASRLKESTASQVARLEEQLTAKTTALQALEERVQLQQDYEEVKRELSVLKTIEFSSSSQEHTEVRSDSPPKSLEMLLLEKNRRLHSENTSLKVENSDLAGRFEDLDKKYSEAVRTVEDQKELIGQLECDLLSVNALPTAFRGQGEGEAGPPSETELVATAVQHASTPETQDKLAVDSLLPIVASQRERFKLRNLELEAQSRHQQQQISLLQNEVDTLRSDNVKLYEKIKFLQSYPTKATTPQRQAAVSRYSSQYEQRLDPFAAFNQREKQQRYMNLGPHEKVTLNLGRFVLGSKMARTIAFFYMLFLHCLVFLV
;
A
#
# COMPACT_ATOMS: atom_id res chain seq x y z
N ALA A 1 -4.25 23.80 21.71
CA ALA A 1 -4.18 25.13 22.36
C ALA A 1 -3.79 24.99 23.82
N LEU A 2 -4.55 24.26 24.64
CA LEU A 2 -4.22 24.03 26.06
C LEU A 2 -2.86 23.32 26.25
N ASP A 3 -2.58 22.28 25.44
CA ASP A 3 -1.33 21.53 25.55
C ASP A 3 -0.09 22.34 25.17
N ASN A 4 -0.20 23.26 24.21
CA ASN A 4 0.89 24.17 23.86
C ASN A 4 1.17 25.15 24.99
N VAL A 5 0.12 25.73 25.60
CA VAL A 5 0.27 26.63 26.75
C VAL A 5 0.89 25.91 27.95
N ASN A 6 0.52 24.64 28.17
CA ASN A 6 1.13 23.82 29.22
C ASN A 6 2.61 23.52 28.95
N SER A 7 2.99 23.26 27.68
CA SER A 7 4.39 23.06 27.30
C SER A 7 5.23 24.33 27.47
N GLU A 8 4.71 25.48 27.05
CA GLU A 8 5.38 26.77 27.21
C GLU A 8 5.54 27.14 28.68
N LEU A 9 4.54 26.83 29.51
CA LEU A 9 4.61 27.05 30.96
C LEU A 9 5.64 26.14 31.64
N PHE A 10 5.78 24.89 31.18
CA PHE A 10 6.83 23.99 31.66
C PHE A 10 8.23 24.48 31.26
N ASP A 11 8.40 24.94 30.02
CA ASP A 11 9.67 25.47 29.53
C ASP A 11 10.08 26.76 30.27
N ILE A 12 9.11 27.66 30.53
CA ILE A 12 9.36 28.87 31.31
C ILE A 12 9.73 28.51 32.76
N LYS A 13 9.05 27.54 33.36
CA LYS A 13 9.37 27.05 34.71
C LYS A 13 10.76 26.44 34.75
N ALA A 14 11.12 25.60 33.78
CA ALA A 14 12.44 24.98 33.70
C ALA A 14 13.54 26.04 33.58
N LYS A 15 13.36 27.06 32.73
CA LYS A 15 14.30 28.19 32.60
C LYS A 15 14.41 29.02 33.87
N TYR A 16 13.29 29.21 34.59
CA TYR A 16 13.30 29.91 35.87
C TYR A 16 14.06 29.12 36.94
N ASP A 17 13.83 27.81 37.03
CA ASP A 17 14.50 26.92 37.99
C ASP A 17 16.00 26.84 37.68
N GLU A 18 16.39 26.77 36.41
CA GLU A 18 17.80 26.82 35.97
C GLU A 18 18.47 28.16 36.34
N ALA A 19 17.80 29.29 36.07
CA ALA A 19 18.31 30.62 36.43
C ALA A 19 18.36 30.83 37.96
N SER A 20 17.46 30.21 38.72
CA SER A 20 17.47 30.21 40.18
C SER A 20 18.65 29.40 40.72
N ALA A 21 18.88 28.20 40.17
CA ALA A 21 20.01 27.35 40.55
C ALA A 21 21.36 28.00 40.22
N ALA A 22 21.49 28.63 39.05
CA ALA A 22 22.70 29.36 38.65
C ALA A 22 23.01 30.52 39.62
N ARG A 23 22.00 31.31 40.00
CA ARG A 23 22.15 32.40 40.97
C ARG A 23 22.53 31.90 42.37
N SER A 24 21.95 30.77 42.81
CA SER A 24 22.33 30.14 44.07
C SER A 24 23.79 29.72 44.07
N SER A 25 24.26 29.08 42.98
CA SER A 25 25.65 28.67 42.85
C SER A 25 26.62 29.85 42.80
N GLU A 26 26.26 30.96 42.14
CA GLU A 26 27.05 32.19 42.15
C GLU A 26 27.17 32.77 43.55
N MET A 27 26.07 32.79 44.32
CA MET A 27 26.08 33.26 45.70
C MET A 27 26.94 32.39 46.61
N GLU A 28 26.86 31.06 46.49
CA GLU A 28 27.71 30.12 47.25
C GLU A 28 29.21 30.32 46.93
N MET A 29 29.56 30.57 45.67
CA MET A 29 30.94 30.87 45.29
C MET A 29 31.44 32.19 45.91
N LEU A 30 30.62 33.24 45.90
CA LEU A 30 30.96 34.52 46.51
C LEU A 30 31.09 34.41 48.03
N GLU A 31 30.21 33.65 48.69
CA GLU A 31 30.31 33.37 50.13
C GLU A 31 31.61 32.64 50.47
N ALA A 32 31.99 31.64 49.68
CA ALA A 32 33.25 30.92 49.87
C ALA A 32 34.49 31.82 49.68
N ASP A 33 34.48 32.71 48.69
CA ASP A 33 35.58 33.66 48.46
C ASP A 33 35.67 34.71 49.58
N VAL A 34 34.54 35.18 50.09
CA VAL A 34 34.50 36.08 51.26
C VAL A 34 35.06 35.38 52.50
N GLU A 35 34.64 34.14 52.78
CA GLU A 35 35.14 33.37 53.91
C GLU A 35 36.66 33.14 53.82
N LYS A 36 37.16 32.78 52.63
CA LYS A 36 38.59 32.62 52.39
C LYS A 36 39.38 33.92 52.56
N SER A 37 38.84 35.04 52.10
CA SER A 37 39.44 36.37 52.29
C SER A 37 39.46 36.74 53.78
N HIS A 38 38.37 36.49 54.50
CA HIS A 38 38.27 36.74 55.92
C HIS A 38 39.27 35.90 56.73
N GLN A 39 39.42 34.60 56.42
CA GLN A 39 40.43 33.74 57.03
C GLN A 39 41.85 34.24 56.79
N ARG A 40 42.15 34.74 55.57
CA ARG A 40 43.45 35.35 55.27
C ARG A 40 43.68 36.61 56.10
N ALA A 41 42.68 37.48 56.22
CA ALA A 41 42.76 38.68 57.05
C ALA A 41 43.04 38.33 58.52
N LEU A 42 42.29 37.38 59.10
CA LEU A 42 42.51 36.91 60.47
C LEU A 42 43.91 36.31 60.66
N SER A 43 44.44 35.58 59.67
CA SER A 43 45.79 35.03 59.74
C SER A 43 46.87 36.13 59.73
N ALA A 44 46.67 37.18 58.93
CA ALA A 44 47.57 38.33 58.87
C ALA A 44 47.52 39.15 60.18
N GLU A 45 46.33 39.36 60.74
CA GLU A 45 46.16 40.02 62.05
C GLU A 45 46.90 39.26 63.15
N ARG A 46 46.79 37.93 63.21
CA ARG A 46 47.55 37.10 64.16
C ARG A 46 49.06 37.22 64.00
N GLN A 47 49.56 37.30 62.77
CA GLN A 47 51.00 37.49 62.51
C GLN A 47 51.47 38.87 62.97
N VAL A 48 50.67 39.93 62.74
CA VAL A 48 50.98 41.27 63.23
C VAL A 48 51.00 41.30 64.75
N GLU A 49 50.06 40.64 65.42
CA GLU A 49 50.02 40.53 66.88
C GLU A 49 51.27 39.80 67.41
N ALA A 50 51.66 38.67 66.79
CA ALA A 50 52.85 37.92 67.17
C ALA A 50 54.14 38.73 67.01
N LEU A 51 54.29 39.47 65.90
CA LEU A 51 55.44 40.36 65.69
C LEU A 51 55.49 41.50 66.70
N ARG A 52 54.33 42.04 67.11
CA ARG A 52 54.27 43.04 68.19
C ARG A 52 54.75 42.47 69.52
N GLU A 53 54.35 41.25 69.86
CA GLU A 53 54.83 40.57 71.07
C GLU A 53 56.34 40.29 71.05
N GLU A 54 56.88 39.85 69.91
CA GLU A 54 58.33 39.63 69.74
C GLU A 54 59.11 40.94 69.89
N LEU A 55 58.61 42.03 69.32
CA LEU A 55 59.23 43.35 69.45
C LEU A 55 59.22 43.82 70.92
N ALA A 56 58.13 43.60 71.64
CA ALA A 56 58.05 43.91 73.07
C ALA A 56 59.05 43.08 73.90
N LYS A 57 59.22 41.78 73.60
CA LYS A 57 60.22 40.92 74.24
C LYS A 57 61.65 41.37 73.93
N ALA A 58 61.94 41.74 72.69
CA ALA A 58 63.25 42.25 72.29
C ALA A 58 63.58 43.60 72.97
N GLN A 59 62.60 44.49 73.12
CA GLN A 59 62.74 45.73 73.89
C GLN A 59 63.04 45.43 75.37
N HIS A 60 62.37 44.45 75.97
CA HIS A 60 62.62 44.04 77.36
C HIS A 60 64.02 43.42 77.55
N ALA A 61 64.46 42.55 76.64
CA ALA A 61 65.78 41.94 76.69
C ALA A 61 66.92 42.97 76.54
N LEU A 62 66.71 44.01 75.72
CA LEU A 62 67.66 45.11 75.58
C LEU A 62 67.77 45.95 76.88
N GLN A 63 66.66 46.08 77.61
CA GLN A 63 66.63 46.72 78.93
C GLN A 63 67.42 45.92 79.98
N GLU A 64 67.34 44.58 79.94
CA GLU A 64 68.03 43.67 80.86
C GLU A 64 69.53 43.52 80.57
N ALA A 65 69.96 43.68 79.32
CA ALA A 65 71.37 43.58 78.93
C ALA A 65 72.26 44.74 79.45
N TYR A 66 71.68 45.76 80.08
CA TYR A 66 72.38 46.92 80.65
C TYR A 66 72.85 46.73 82.11
N ASP A 67 73.00 45.49 82.58
CA ASP A 67 73.46 45.18 83.95
C ASP A 67 74.97 44.81 83.98
N PRO A 68 75.87 45.66 84.55
CA PRO A 68 77.31 45.60 84.27
C PRO A 68 78.12 44.77 85.29
N LYS A 69 77.76 43.51 85.54
CA LYS A 69 78.60 42.62 86.40
C LYS A 69 78.55 41.15 86.00
N ARG A 70 79.50 40.68 85.17
CA ARG A 70 80.11 39.33 85.26
C ARG A 70 81.51 39.27 84.61
N PRO A 71 82.57 38.77 85.30
CA PRO A 71 83.83 38.35 84.69
C PRO A 71 83.91 36.82 84.60
N ASN A 72 84.22 36.28 83.41
CA ASN A 72 84.90 34.99 83.13
C ASN A 72 84.85 34.75 81.61
N MET A 73 85.83 35.27 80.87
CA MET A 73 85.80 35.32 79.40
C MET A 73 85.97 33.93 78.75
N GLU A 74 86.78 33.03 79.32
CA GLU A 74 87.04 31.69 78.74
C GLU A 74 85.83 30.74 78.88
N GLU A 75 85.26 30.63 80.09
CA GLU A 75 84.03 29.86 80.34
C GLU A 75 82.85 30.45 79.55
N ALA A 76 82.83 31.77 79.34
CA ALA A 76 81.86 32.40 78.47
C ALA A 76 82.05 31.98 77.01
N ILE A 77 83.27 31.88 76.49
CA ILE A 77 83.54 31.45 75.09
C ILE A 77 83.14 29.98 74.86
N ASP A 78 83.46 29.09 75.80
CA ASP A 78 83.05 27.67 75.71
C ASP A 78 81.54 27.50 75.89
N ALA A 79 80.92 28.25 76.81
CA ALA A 79 79.47 28.28 76.96
C ALA A 79 78.76 28.85 75.73
N ILE A 80 79.34 29.88 75.09
CA ILE A 80 78.85 30.44 73.82
C ILE A 80 78.95 29.38 72.72
N SER A 81 80.09 28.69 72.58
CA SER A 81 80.28 27.65 71.55
C SER A 81 79.31 26.49 71.72
N ARG A 82 79.15 26.00 72.96
CA ARG A 82 78.15 24.98 73.29
C ARG A 82 76.73 25.47 73.02
N SER A 83 76.41 26.71 73.40
CA SER A 83 75.12 27.32 73.11
C SER A 83 74.85 27.43 71.61
N THR A 84 75.85 27.79 70.79
CA THR A 84 75.69 27.87 69.33
C THR A 84 75.42 26.49 68.71
N LEU A 85 76.10 25.44 69.16
CA LEU A 85 75.83 24.07 68.71
C LEU A 85 74.46 23.57 69.17
N GLU A 86 74.05 23.87 70.40
CA GLU A 86 72.71 23.57 70.91
C GLU A 86 71.61 24.31 70.12
N HIS A 87 71.86 25.57 69.73
CA HIS A 87 70.98 26.34 68.86
C HIS A 87 70.90 25.76 67.44
N GLU A 88 72.03 25.34 66.87
CA GLU A 88 72.06 24.70 65.55
C GLU A 88 71.34 23.36 65.57
N LEU A 89 71.57 22.53 66.60
CA LEU A 89 70.88 21.26 66.79
C LEU A 89 69.37 21.48 66.93
N ALA A 90 68.95 22.44 67.76
CA ALA A 90 67.54 22.80 67.90
C ALA A 90 66.94 23.34 66.59
N ALA A 91 67.71 24.09 65.78
CA ALA A 91 67.27 24.54 64.46
C ALA A 91 67.10 23.37 63.49
N LYS A 92 68.03 22.40 63.50
CA LYS A 92 67.94 21.18 62.69
C LYS A 92 66.79 20.28 63.13
N GLU A 93 66.53 20.13 64.43
CA GLU A 93 65.38 19.39 64.96
C GLU A 93 64.05 20.04 64.55
N ARG A 94 63.95 21.37 64.60
CA ARG A 94 62.79 22.11 64.06
C ARG A 94 62.63 21.87 62.56
N GLN A 95 63.71 21.91 61.79
CA GLN A 95 63.68 21.66 60.35
C GLN A 95 63.25 20.21 60.03
N ILE A 96 63.74 19.22 60.78
CA ILE A 96 63.33 17.82 60.64
C ILE A 96 61.84 17.68 60.97
N SER A 97 61.37 18.30 62.06
CA SER A 97 59.96 18.27 62.46
C SER A 97 59.06 18.89 61.39
N GLN A 98 59.49 20.01 60.79
CA GLN A 98 58.78 20.64 59.68
C GLN A 98 58.73 19.74 58.44
N LEU A 99 59.87 19.17 58.03
CA LEU A 99 59.91 18.24 56.90
C LEU A 99 59.04 16.99 57.12
N VAL A 100 59.01 16.45 58.34
CA VAL A 100 58.13 15.33 58.69
C VAL A 100 56.66 15.74 58.57
N SER A 101 56.29 16.92 59.06
CA SER A 101 54.93 17.47 58.92
C SER A 101 54.55 17.66 57.45
N ASP A 102 55.45 18.22 56.63
CA ASP A 102 55.21 18.44 55.20
C ASP A 102 55.04 17.11 54.46
N VAL A 103 55.86 16.10 54.76
CA VAL A 103 55.73 14.75 54.19
C VAL A 103 54.39 14.12 54.59
N GLN A 104 53.97 14.25 55.86
CA GLN A 104 52.67 13.74 56.31
C GLN A 104 51.51 14.46 55.62
N GLN A 105 51.58 15.79 55.46
CA GLN A 105 50.57 16.57 54.76
C GLN A 105 50.51 16.19 53.27
N MET A 106 51.65 16.01 52.61
CA MET A 106 51.73 15.57 51.22
C MET A 106 51.24 14.14 51.03
N GLN A 107 51.50 13.24 51.98
CA GLN A 107 50.97 11.89 51.96
C GLN A 107 49.45 11.87 52.14
N ALA A 108 48.91 12.72 53.02
CA ALA A 108 47.47 12.87 53.22
C ALA A 108 46.77 13.52 52.01
N SER A 109 47.39 14.50 51.35
CA SER A 109 46.83 15.09 50.13
C SER A 109 46.86 14.10 48.97
N ALA A 110 47.94 13.32 48.84
CA ALA A 110 48.04 12.25 47.84
C ALA A 110 47.04 11.12 48.07
N SER A 111 46.77 10.72 49.32
CA SER A 111 45.76 9.71 49.62
C SER A 111 44.35 10.21 49.31
N ARG A 112 44.02 11.45 49.69
CA ARG A 112 42.74 12.09 49.35
C ARG A 112 42.52 12.19 47.84
N LEU A 113 43.56 12.58 47.09
CA LEU A 113 43.48 12.65 45.63
C LEU A 113 43.29 11.26 45.01
N LYS A 114 43.99 10.24 45.51
CA LYS A 114 43.79 8.84 45.08
C LYS A 114 42.38 8.34 45.36
N GLU A 115 41.84 8.62 46.54
CA GLU A 115 40.48 8.23 46.90
C GLU A 115 39.42 8.97 46.07
N SER A 116 39.60 10.28 45.86
CA SER A 116 38.70 11.08 45.01
C SER A 116 38.75 10.67 43.53
N THR A 117 39.93 10.31 43.02
CA THR A 117 40.05 9.82 41.64
C THR A 117 39.49 8.41 41.50
N ALA A 118 39.71 7.53 42.47
CA ALA A 118 39.11 6.20 42.49
C ALA A 118 37.58 6.25 42.55
N SER A 119 37.00 7.12 43.38
CA SER A 119 35.53 7.29 43.45
C SER A 119 34.96 7.90 42.17
N GLN A 120 35.66 8.83 41.53
CA GLN A 120 35.24 9.38 40.23
C GLN A 120 35.31 8.33 39.12
N VAL A 121 36.34 7.48 39.10
CA VAL A 121 36.45 6.36 38.15
C VAL A 121 35.32 5.38 38.35
N ALA A 122 35.05 4.95 39.59
CA ALA A 122 33.95 4.04 39.91
C ALA A 122 32.59 4.61 39.47
N ARG A 123 32.35 5.90 39.69
CA ARG A 123 31.12 6.59 39.24
C ARG A 123 31.01 6.62 37.72
N LEU A 124 32.11 6.86 37.00
CA LEU A 124 32.10 6.86 35.54
C LEU A 124 31.89 5.45 34.97
N GLU A 125 32.47 4.42 35.60
CA GLU A 125 32.25 3.02 35.23
C GLU A 125 30.78 2.59 35.47
N GLU A 126 30.18 2.99 36.59
CA GLU A 126 28.75 2.78 36.85
C GLU A 126 27.86 3.48 35.81
N GLN A 127 28.18 4.73 35.45
CA GLN A 127 27.46 5.44 34.39
C GLN A 127 27.64 4.77 33.02
N LEU A 128 28.84 4.31 32.70
CA LEU A 128 29.13 3.61 31.44
C LEU A 128 28.33 2.31 31.36
N THR A 129 28.32 1.51 32.42
CA THR A 129 27.55 0.26 32.48
C THR A 129 26.05 0.53 32.39
N ALA A 130 25.51 1.52 33.12
CA ALA A 130 24.10 1.91 33.03
C ALA A 130 23.69 2.40 31.63
N LYS A 131 24.56 3.15 30.95
CA LYS A 131 24.31 3.58 29.55
C LYS A 131 24.39 2.41 28.58
N THR A 132 25.33 1.49 28.79
CA THR A 132 25.49 0.30 27.94
C THR A 132 24.27 -0.63 28.05
N THR A 133 23.76 -0.87 29.26
CA THR A 133 22.54 -1.68 29.45
C THR A 133 21.30 -1.00 28.88
N ALA A 134 21.18 0.32 29.03
CA ALA A 134 20.10 1.09 28.41
C ALA A 134 20.15 1.03 26.87
N LEU A 135 21.35 1.11 26.27
CA LEU A 135 21.53 0.96 24.82
C LEU A 135 21.16 -0.46 24.36
N GLN A 136 21.59 -1.50 25.07
CA GLN A 136 21.21 -2.88 24.76
C GLN A 136 19.69 -3.09 24.82
N ALA A 137 19.02 -2.53 25.85
CA ALA A 137 17.56 -2.60 25.95
C ALA A 137 16.85 -1.83 24.82
N LEU A 138 17.42 -0.72 24.35
CA LEU A 138 16.88 0.04 23.23
C LEU A 138 17.09 -0.69 21.90
N GLU A 139 18.27 -1.30 21.72
CA GLU A 139 18.57 -2.15 20.57
C GLU A 139 17.61 -3.35 20.51
N GLU A 140 17.36 -4.03 21.63
CA GLU A 140 16.39 -5.11 21.71
C GLU A 140 14.97 -4.64 21.34
N ARG A 141 14.54 -3.48 21.83
CA ARG A 141 13.24 -2.89 21.43
C ARG A 141 13.16 -2.58 19.94
N VAL A 142 14.23 -2.06 19.34
CA VAL A 142 14.30 -1.82 17.90
C VAL A 142 14.25 -3.14 17.13
N GLN A 143 14.92 -4.19 17.64
CA GLN A 143 14.87 -5.52 17.03
C GLN A 143 13.47 -6.12 17.08
N LEU A 144 12.77 -5.99 18.20
CA LEU A 144 11.37 -6.42 18.33
C LEU A 144 10.41 -5.66 17.41
N GLN A 145 10.79 -4.47 16.92
CA GLN A 145 9.99 -3.63 16.02
C GLN A 145 10.44 -3.71 14.56
N GLN A 146 11.29 -4.69 14.18
CA GLN A 146 11.78 -4.84 12.81
C GLN A 146 10.67 -5.10 11.79
N ASP A 147 9.58 -5.73 12.22
CA ASP A 147 8.42 -6.07 11.40
C ASP A 147 7.46 -4.89 11.17
N TYR A 148 7.67 -3.74 11.82
CA TYR A 148 6.77 -2.59 11.74
C TYR A 148 6.47 -2.14 10.30
N GLU A 149 7.49 -2.10 9.44
CA GLU A 149 7.30 -1.71 8.02
C GLU A 149 6.60 -2.80 7.19
N GLU A 150 6.69 -4.06 7.59
CA GLU A 150 5.93 -5.15 6.96
C GLU A 150 4.47 -5.10 7.39
N VAL A 151 4.21 -5.01 8.70
CA VAL A 151 2.86 -4.82 9.25
C VAL A 151 2.20 -3.58 8.64
N LYS A 152 2.91 -2.45 8.56
CA LYS A 152 2.41 -1.22 7.93
C LYS A 152 2.09 -1.41 6.44
N ARG A 153 2.91 -2.16 5.70
CA ARG A 153 2.63 -2.51 4.29
C ARG A 153 1.39 -3.38 4.19
N GLU A 154 1.29 -4.45 4.98
CA GLU A 154 0.11 -5.33 5.02
C GLU A 154 -1.16 -4.55 5.37
N LEU A 155 -1.10 -3.69 6.39
CA LEU A 155 -2.22 -2.86 6.82
C LEU A 155 -2.61 -1.83 5.76
N SER A 156 -1.63 -1.27 5.03
CA SER A 156 -1.89 -0.42 3.87
C SER A 156 -2.54 -1.20 2.72
N VAL A 157 -2.07 -2.42 2.45
CA VAL A 157 -2.67 -3.29 1.42
C VAL A 157 -4.10 -3.64 1.80
N LEU A 158 -4.36 -4.07 3.04
CA LEU A 158 -5.71 -4.33 3.56
C LEU A 158 -6.59 -3.08 3.47
N LYS A 159 -6.08 -1.91 3.87
CA LYS A 159 -6.78 -0.63 3.72
C LYS A 159 -7.11 -0.36 2.26
N THR A 160 -6.19 -0.58 1.33
CA THR A 160 -6.51 -0.42 -0.10
C THR A 160 -7.52 -1.45 -0.59
N ILE A 161 -7.39 -2.73 -0.27
CA ILE A 161 -8.35 -3.75 -0.77
C ILE A 161 -9.77 -3.49 -0.22
N GLU A 162 -9.88 -3.16 1.07
CA GLU A 162 -11.17 -2.96 1.72
C GLU A 162 -11.84 -1.63 1.32
N PHE A 163 -11.06 -0.58 1.05
CA PHE A 163 -11.59 0.76 0.75
C PHE A 163 -11.46 1.20 -0.72
N SER A 164 -10.65 0.53 -1.54
CA SER A 164 -10.61 0.73 -2.99
C SER A 164 -11.72 -0.01 -3.71
N SER A 165 -12.14 -1.20 -3.24
CA SER A 165 -13.33 -1.87 -3.81
C SER A 165 -14.62 -1.07 -3.57
N SER A 166 -14.65 -0.21 -2.54
CA SER A 166 -15.78 0.68 -2.29
C SER A 166 -15.68 2.03 -3.02
N SER A 167 -14.50 2.46 -3.44
CA SER A 167 -14.30 3.75 -4.12
C SER A 167 -14.44 3.69 -5.66
N GLN A 168 -14.92 2.56 -6.20
CA GLN A 168 -14.99 2.32 -7.65
C GLN A 168 -16.13 3.07 -8.35
N GLU A 169 -16.88 3.90 -7.62
CA GLU A 169 -17.76 4.91 -8.21
C GLU A 169 -17.15 6.30 -8.06
N HIS A 170 -16.59 6.80 -9.16
CA HIS A 170 -16.39 8.22 -9.47
C HIS A 170 -15.61 9.06 -8.45
N THR A 171 -14.28 8.94 -8.37
CA THR A 171 -13.44 10.15 -8.27
C THR A 171 -12.01 9.88 -8.74
N GLU A 172 -11.56 10.60 -9.75
CA GLU A 172 -10.13 10.77 -10.03
C GLU A 172 -9.49 11.51 -8.84
N VAL A 173 -9.02 10.77 -7.83
CA VAL A 173 -8.31 11.35 -6.70
C VAL A 173 -6.89 11.68 -7.15
N ARG A 174 -6.67 12.97 -7.41
CA ARG A 174 -5.35 13.61 -7.42
C ARG A 174 -4.55 13.16 -6.19
N SER A 175 -3.31 12.74 -6.44
CA SER A 175 -2.36 12.15 -5.47
C SER A 175 -1.92 13.04 -4.29
N ASP A 176 -2.59 14.17 -4.02
CA ASP A 176 -2.18 15.18 -3.03
C ASP A 176 -3.13 15.31 -1.82
N SER A 177 -4.24 14.56 -1.76
CA SER A 177 -5.08 14.56 -0.57
C SER A 177 -4.49 13.65 0.51
N PRO A 178 -4.37 14.09 1.78
CA PRO A 178 -3.91 13.23 2.87
C PRO A 178 -4.79 11.97 2.92
N PRO A 179 -4.20 10.79 3.17
CA PRO A 179 -4.95 9.54 3.16
C PRO A 179 -6.15 9.68 4.08
N LYS A 180 -7.36 9.52 3.53
CA LYS A 180 -8.62 9.59 4.28
C LYS A 180 -8.46 8.80 5.60
N SER A 181 -8.85 9.41 6.73
CA SER A 181 -8.78 8.76 8.03
C SER A 181 -9.60 7.46 8.01
N LEU A 182 -9.16 6.46 8.78
CA LEU A 182 -9.86 5.17 8.85
C LEU A 182 -11.33 5.36 9.24
N GLU A 183 -11.60 6.27 10.16
CA GLU A 183 -12.96 6.63 10.58
C GLU A 183 -13.80 7.16 9.41
N MET A 184 -13.25 8.04 8.57
CA MET A 184 -13.99 8.57 7.41
C MET A 184 -14.29 7.49 6.37
N LEU A 185 -13.33 6.59 6.13
CA LEU A 185 -13.50 5.46 5.21
C LEU A 185 -14.52 4.44 5.74
N LEU A 186 -14.52 4.16 7.04
CA LEU A 186 -15.51 3.30 7.70
C LEU A 186 -16.90 3.91 7.67
N LEU A 187 -17.03 5.22 7.90
CA LEU A 187 -18.30 5.94 7.78
C LEU A 187 -18.85 5.91 6.34
N GLU A 188 -17.98 6.10 5.34
CA GLU A 188 -18.36 6.02 3.92
C GLU A 188 -18.86 4.60 3.57
N LYS A 189 -18.16 3.55 4.03
CA LYS A 189 -18.58 2.15 3.88
C LYS A 189 -19.90 1.85 4.59
N ASN A 190 -20.06 2.32 5.84
CA ASN A 190 -21.30 2.11 6.60
C ASN A 190 -22.50 2.77 5.90
N ARG A 191 -22.31 4.00 5.39
CA ARG A 191 -23.34 4.70 4.62
C ARG A 191 -23.70 3.98 3.32
N ARG A 192 -22.72 3.47 2.58
CA ARG A 192 -22.94 2.68 1.36
C ARG A 192 -23.67 1.37 1.65
N LEU A 193 -23.21 0.60 2.64
CA LEU A 193 -23.87 -0.63 3.07
C LEU A 193 -25.31 -0.36 3.51
N HIS A 194 -25.55 0.76 4.20
CA HIS A 194 -26.91 1.16 4.55
C HIS A 194 -27.77 1.44 3.31
N SER A 195 -27.24 2.18 2.32
CA SER A 195 -27.97 2.43 1.07
C SER A 195 -28.24 1.16 0.26
N GLU A 196 -27.27 0.25 0.17
CA GLU A 196 -27.42 -1.05 -0.51
C GLU A 196 -28.47 -1.90 0.20
N ASN A 197 -28.43 -1.96 1.54
CA ASN A 197 -29.42 -2.67 2.33
C ASN A 197 -30.82 -2.08 2.14
N THR A 198 -30.97 -0.75 2.05
CA THR A 198 -32.26 -0.13 1.73
C THR A 198 -32.72 -0.46 0.31
N SER A 199 -31.82 -0.49 -0.68
CA SER A 199 -32.14 -0.85 -2.05
C SER A 199 -32.60 -2.31 -2.15
N LEU A 200 -31.86 -3.23 -1.55
CA LEU A 200 -32.21 -4.65 -1.50
C LEU A 200 -33.53 -4.89 -0.77
N LYS A 201 -33.84 -4.12 0.28
CA LYS A 201 -35.15 -4.18 0.95
C LYS A 201 -36.30 -3.74 0.03
N VAL A 202 -36.11 -2.68 -0.75
CA VAL A 202 -37.11 -2.24 -1.73
C VAL A 202 -37.28 -3.29 -2.83
N GLU A 203 -36.18 -3.80 -3.39
CA GLU A 203 -36.24 -4.83 -4.44
C GLU A 203 -36.92 -6.11 -3.93
N ASN A 204 -36.61 -6.53 -2.69
CA ASN A 204 -37.26 -7.68 -2.07
C ASN A 204 -38.76 -7.43 -1.83
N SER A 205 -39.14 -6.22 -1.43
CA SER A 205 -40.56 -5.83 -1.32
C SER A 205 -41.27 -5.85 -2.68
N ASP A 206 -40.62 -5.37 -3.74
CA ASP A 206 -41.15 -5.37 -5.10
C ASP A 206 -41.29 -6.80 -5.66
N LEU A 207 -40.29 -7.65 -5.43
CA LEU A 207 -40.32 -9.07 -5.77
C LEU A 207 -41.43 -9.81 -5.02
N ALA A 208 -41.58 -9.56 -3.71
CA ALA A 208 -42.66 -10.13 -2.92
C ALA A 208 -44.03 -9.69 -3.44
N GLY A 209 -44.20 -8.42 -3.80
CA GLY A 209 -45.44 -7.92 -4.41
C GLY A 209 -45.74 -8.58 -5.76
N ARG A 210 -44.74 -8.71 -6.64
CA ARG A 210 -44.89 -9.42 -7.92
C ARG A 210 -45.24 -10.89 -7.73
N PHE A 211 -44.67 -11.53 -6.71
CA PHE A 211 -44.98 -12.91 -6.37
C PHE A 211 -46.44 -13.04 -5.92
N GLU A 212 -46.91 -12.15 -5.05
CA GLU A 212 -48.31 -12.12 -4.60
C GLU A 212 -49.28 -11.88 -5.77
N ASP A 213 -48.96 -10.97 -6.69
CA ASP A 213 -49.79 -10.72 -7.88
C ASP A 213 -49.82 -11.93 -8.83
N LEU A 214 -48.69 -12.62 -8.98
CA LEU A 214 -48.61 -13.81 -9.80
C LEU A 214 -49.39 -14.98 -9.16
N ASP A 215 -49.33 -15.11 -7.83
CA ASP A 215 -50.08 -16.10 -7.07
C ASP A 215 -51.60 -15.86 -7.14
N LYS A 216 -52.03 -14.59 -7.10
CA LYS A 216 -53.44 -14.21 -7.35
C LYS A 216 -53.90 -14.62 -8.75
N LYS A 217 -53.13 -14.27 -9.79
CA LYS A 217 -53.45 -14.66 -11.19
C LYS A 217 -53.45 -16.16 -11.39
N TYR A 218 -52.52 -16.87 -10.75
CA TYR A 218 -52.48 -18.34 -10.78
C TYR A 218 -53.73 -18.93 -10.12
N SER A 219 -54.10 -18.43 -8.94
CA SER A 219 -55.30 -18.87 -8.21
C SER A 219 -56.59 -18.58 -9.00
N GLU A 220 -56.69 -17.42 -9.65
CA GLU A 220 -57.80 -17.08 -10.54
C GLU A 220 -57.86 -18.05 -11.73
N ALA A 221 -56.73 -18.32 -12.39
CA ALA A 221 -56.67 -19.27 -13.50
C ALA A 221 -57.08 -20.68 -13.05
N VAL A 222 -56.60 -21.16 -11.90
CA VAL A 222 -57.00 -22.45 -11.33
C VAL A 222 -58.50 -22.49 -11.09
N ARG A 223 -59.09 -21.45 -10.49
CA ARG A 223 -60.52 -21.36 -10.27
C ARG A 223 -61.33 -21.40 -11.57
N THR A 224 -60.89 -20.67 -12.61
CA THR A 224 -61.58 -20.74 -13.91
C THR A 224 -61.51 -22.13 -14.55
N VAL A 225 -60.42 -22.87 -14.33
CA VAL A 225 -60.30 -24.25 -14.81
C VAL A 225 -61.22 -25.19 -14.03
N GLU A 226 -61.37 -24.98 -12.71
CA GLU A 226 -62.34 -25.71 -11.89
C GLU A 226 -63.78 -25.44 -12.33
N ASP A 227 -64.15 -24.16 -12.49
CA ASP A 227 -65.48 -23.76 -12.97
C ASP A 227 -65.77 -24.34 -14.37
N GLN A 228 -64.78 -24.33 -15.27
CA GLN A 228 -64.90 -24.96 -16.60
C GLN A 228 -65.09 -26.47 -16.51
N LYS A 229 -64.35 -27.16 -15.64
CA LYS A 229 -64.52 -28.62 -15.43
C LYS A 229 -65.89 -28.95 -14.88
N GLU A 230 -66.40 -28.16 -13.95
CA GLU A 230 -67.74 -28.34 -13.40
C GLU A 230 -68.81 -28.15 -14.49
N LEU A 231 -68.70 -27.08 -15.29
CA LEU A 231 -69.60 -26.83 -16.42
C LEU A 231 -69.54 -27.95 -17.45
N ILE A 232 -68.36 -28.44 -17.81
CA ILE A 232 -68.20 -29.59 -18.72
C ILE A 232 -68.89 -30.82 -18.13
N GLY A 233 -68.70 -31.11 -16.85
CA GLY A 233 -69.37 -32.25 -16.19
C GLY A 233 -70.89 -32.12 -16.17
N GLN A 234 -71.43 -30.90 -15.99
CA GLN A 234 -72.86 -30.63 -16.11
C GLN A 234 -73.34 -30.85 -17.55
N LEU A 235 -72.63 -30.33 -18.55
CA LEU A 235 -72.95 -30.52 -19.97
C LEU A 235 -72.87 -31.99 -20.39
N GLU A 236 -71.92 -32.76 -19.88
CA GLU A 236 -71.82 -34.20 -20.11
C GLU A 236 -73.00 -34.95 -19.48
N CYS A 237 -73.41 -34.60 -18.27
CA CYS A 237 -74.63 -35.15 -17.64
C CYS A 237 -75.89 -34.82 -18.45
N ASP A 238 -76.01 -33.57 -18.89
CA ASP A 238 -77.14 -33.12 -19.70
C ASP A 238 -77.17 -33.83 -21.05
N LEU A 239 -76.03 -33.98 -21.73
CA LEU A 239 -75.92 -34.75 -22.98
C LEU A 239 -76.26 -36.23 -22.77
N LEU A 240 -75.85 -36.85 -21.66
CA LEU A 240 -76.25 -38.21 -21.31
C LEU A 240 -77.76 -38.30 -21.11
N SER A 241 -78.39 -37.31 -20.47
CA SER A 241 -79.85 -37.26 -20.30
C SER A 241 -80.59 -37.07 -21.63
N VAL A 242 -80.06 -36.19 -22.50
CA VAL A 242 -80.59 -35.90 -23.84
C VAL A 242 -80.30 -37.03 -24.82
N ASN A 243 -79.33 -37.91 -24.59
CA ASN A 243 -79.15 -39.17 -25.35
C ASN A 243 -79.97 -40.35 -24.76
N ALA A 244 -80.28 -40.32 -23.46
CA ALA A 244 -81.21 -41.27 -22.85
C ALA A 244 -82.66 -41.07 -23.35
N LEU A 245 -83.07 -39.82 -23.62
CA LEU A 245 -84.39 -39.48 -24.19
C LEU A 245 -84.65 -40.08 -25.61
N PRO A 246 -83.71 -40.00 -26.58
CA PRO A 246 -83.76 -40.68 -27.87
C PRO A 246 -83.80 -42.20 -27.75
N THR A 247 -83.26 -42.78 -26.68
CA THR A 247 -83.28 -44.23 -26.47
C THR A 247 -84.64 -44.70 -25.94
N ALA A 248 -85.35 -43.87 -25.16
CA ALA A 248 -86.70 -44.16 -24.70
C ALA A 248 -87.79 -43.94 -25.76
N PHE A 249 -87.52 -43.13 -26.80
CA PHE A 249 -88.45 -42.84 -27.90
C PHE A 249 -88.04 -43.42 -29.27
N ARG A 250 -86.91 -44.13 -29.37
CA ARG A 250 -86.58 -44.94 -30.55
C ARG A 250 -87.34 -46.26 -30.47
N GLY A 251 -88.58 -46.21 -30.94
CA GLY A 251 -89.34 -47.39 -31.31
C GLY A 251 -88.53 -48.28 -32.27
N GLN A 252 -88.73 -49.58 -32.07
CA GLN A 252 -88.26 -50.70 -32.89
C GLN A 252 -88.01 -50.31 -34.37
N GLY A 253 -86.73 -50.22 -34.72
CA GLY A 253 -86.26 -49.97 -36.08
C GLY A 253 -84.76 -50.11 -36.07
N GLU A 254 -84.27 -51.11 -36.80
CA GLU A 254 -82.88 -51.53 -36.92
C GLU A 254 -81.90 -50.36 -37.13
N GLY A 255 -80.69 -50.51 -36.58
CA GLY A 255 -79.56 -49.64 -36.90
C GLY A 255 -78.81 -49.18 -35.66
N GLU A 256 -77.77 -49.93 -35.29
CA GLU A 256 -76.66 -49.42 -34.51
C GLU A 256 -76.18 -48.08 -35.10
N ALA A 257 -76.07 -47.07 -34.24
CA ALA A 257 -75.27 -45.89 -34.51
C ALA A 257 -74.31 -45.73 -33.33
N GLY A 258 -73.24 -46.51 -33.35
CA GLY A 258 -72.04 -46.15 -32.59
C GLY A 258 -71.43 -44.88 -33.19
N PRO A 259 -70.70 -44.08 -32.41
CA PRO A 259 -70.02 -42.89 -32.92
C PRO A 259 -69.01 -43.33 -34.00
N PRO A 260 -68.92 -42.65 -35.15
CA PRO A 260 -67.94 -43.03 -36.16
C PRO A 260 -66.54 -42.79 -35.58
N SER A 261 -65.85 -43.91 -35.29
CA SER A 261 -64.41 -43.96 -35.10
C SER A 261 -63.75 -43.35 -36.33
N GLU A 262 -62.72 -42.52 -36.12
CA GLU A 262 -61.92 -41.81 -37.13
C GLU A 262 -61.39 -42.72 -38.27
N THR A 263 -61.49 -44.03 -38.11
CA THR A 263 -61.14 -45.06 -39.09
C THR A 263 -62.15 -45.24 -40.24
N GLU A 264 -63.40 -44.80 -40.14
CA GLU A 264 -64.41 -45.01 -41.21
C GLU A 264 -64.42 -43.89 -42.28
N LEU A 265 -63.95 -42.69 -41.92
CA LEU A 265 -63.67 -41.60 -42.88
C LEU A 265 -62.46 -41.92 -43.77
N VAL A 266 -61.55 -42.77 -43.30
CA VAL A 266 -60.41 -43.24 -44.10
C VAL A 266 -60.84 -44.35 -45.07
N ALA A 267 -61.79 -45.20 -44.68
CA ALA A 267 -62.30 -46.27 -45.55
C ALA A 267 -63.11 -45.72 -46.75
N THR A 268 -63.89 -44.65 -46.54
CA THR A 268 -64.62 -43.97 -47.63
C THR A 268 -63.73 -43.10 -48.51
N ALA A 269 -62.57 -42.64 -48.01
CA ALA A 269 -61.55 -41.96 -48.82
C ALA A 269 -60.75 -42.94 -49.72
N VAL A 270 -60.61 -44.20 -49.32
CA VAL A 270 -59.89 -45.23 -50.10
C VAL A 270 -60.77 -45.84 -51.22
N GLN A 271 -62.10 -45.78 -51.11
CA GLN A 271 -63.00 -46.32 -52.16
C GLN A 271 -63.25 -45.36 -53.33
N HIS A 272 -62.90 -44.08 -53.18
CA HIS A 272 -62.81 -43.11 -54.29
C HIS A 272 -61.46 -43.14 -55.04
N ALA A 273 -60.57 -44.08 -54.71
CA ALA A 273 -59.27 -44.29 -55.36
C ALA A 273 -59.33 -44.88 -56.79
N SER A 274 -60.49 -44.80 -57.45
CA SER A 274 -60.71 -45.29 -58.81
C SER A 274 -61.04 -44.14 -59.79
N THR A 275 -60.35 -43.00 -59.66
CA THR A 275 -60.22 -42.01 -60.74
C THR A 275 -58.82 -41.36 -60.67
N PRO A 276 -58.04 -41.28 -61.76
CA PRO A 276 -56.61 -41.01 -61.68
C PRO A 276 -56.23 -39.52 -61.53
N GLU A 277 -57.17 -38.60 -61.27
CA GLU A 277 -56.90 -37.16 -61.40
C GLU A 277 -57.13 -36.33 -60.12
N THR A 278 -57.55 -36.95 -59.00
CA THR A 278 -57.94 -36.19 -57.79
C THR A 278 -57.17 -36.56 -56.51
N GLN A 279 -56.21 -37.48 -56.57
CA GLN A 279 -55.39 -37.87 -55.41
C GLN A 279 -54.24 -36.88 -55.10
N ASP A 280 -53.70 -36.19 -56.11
CA ASP A 280 -52.60 -35.24 -55.90
C ASP A 280 -53.02 -34.03 -55.06
N LYS A 281 -54.24 -33.51 -55.24
CA LYS A 281 -54.67 -32.28 -54.54
C LYS A 281 -54.84 -32.46 -53.03
N LEU A 282 -55.40 -33.59 -52.59
CA LEU A 282 -55.64 -33.84 -51.16
C LEU A 282 -54.36 -34.18 -50.38
N ALA A 283 -53.41 -34.89 -51.02
CA ALA A 283 -52.10 -35.14 -50.42
C ALA A 283 -51.26 -33.85 -50.35
N VAL A 284 -51.34 -33.00 -51.38
CA VAL A 284 -50.69 -31.69 -51.39
C VAL A 284 -51.29 -30.75 -50.34
N ASP A 285 -52.61 -30.74 -50.16
CA ASP A 285 -53.29 -29.93 -49.12
C ASP A 285 -52.92 -30.39 -47.69
N SER A 286 -52.62 -31.68 -47.47
CA SER A 286 -52.15 -32.19 -46.18
C SER A 286 -50.66 -31.89 -45.91
N LEU A 287 -49.82 -31.87 -46.95
CA LEU A 287 -48.39 -31.59 -46.82
C LEU A 287 -48.07 -30.09 -46.64
N LEU A 288 -48.88 -29.21 -47.22
CA LEU A 288 -48.71 -27.75 -47.11
C LEU A 288 -48.61 -27.22 -45.66
N PRO A 289 -49.49 -27.58 -44.70
CA PRO A 289 -49.38 -27.12 -43.32
C PRO A 289 -48.14 -27.66 -42.59
N ILE A 290 -47.71 -28.89 -42.91
CA ILE A 290 -46.49 -29.48 -42.34
C ILE A 290 -45.26 -28.70 -42.85
N VAL A 291 -45.18 -28.45 -44.15
CA VAL A 291 -44.08 -27.68 -44.75
C VAL A 291 -44.10 -26.23 -44.26
N ALA A 292 -45.29 -25.63 -44.07
CA ALA A 292 -45.43 -24.29 -43.50
C ALA A 292 -44.89 -24.22 -42.06
N SER A 293 -45.24 -25.18 -41.19
CA SER A 293 -44.73 -25.24 -39.81
C SER A 293 -43.23 -25.50 -39.75
N GLN A 294 -42.70 -26.35 -40.64
CA GLN A 294 -41.26 -26.58 -40.76
C GLN A 294 -40.54 -25.31 -41.21
N ARG A 295 -41.06 -24.60 -42.23
CA ARG A 295 -40.52 -23.31 -42.68
C ARG A 295 -40.53 -22.28 -41.56
N GLU A 296 -41.58 -22.23 -40.75
CA GLU A 296 -41.70 -21.32 -39.62
C GLU A 296 -40.68 -21.65 -38.53
N ARG A 297 -40.49 -22.94 -38.20
CA ARG A 297 -39.46 -23.39 -37.26
C ARG A 297 -38.05 -23.07 -37.75
N PHE A 298 -37.76 -23.28 -39.03
CA PHE A 298 -36.48 -22.91 -39.62
C PHE A 298 -36.28 -21.39 -39.62
N LYS A 299 -37.32 -20.60 -39.91
CA LYS A 299 -37.27 -19.14 -39.83
C LYS A 299 -36.97 -18.66 -38.42
N LEU A 300 -37.64 -19.21 -37.40
CA LEU A 300 -37.38 -18.89 -36.00
C LEU A 300 -35.96 -19.27 -35.59
N ARG A 301 -35.50 -20.47 -35.95
CA ARG A 301 -34.13 -20.90 -35.65
C ARG A 301 -33.08 -20.04 -36.36
N ASN A 302 -33.35 -19.61 -37.59
CA ASN A 302 -32.45 -18.74 -38.33
C ASN A 302 -32.36 -17.35 -37.68
N LEU A 303 -33.51 -16.76 -37.27
CA LEU A 303 -33.53 -15.49 -36.53
C LEU A 303 -32.80 -15.59 -35.19
N GLU A 304 -32.95 -16.70 -34.46
CA GLU A 304 -32.23 -16.96 -33.21
C GLU A 304 -30.71 -17.05 -33.45
N LEU A 305 -30.29 -17.79 -34.48
CA LEU A 305 -28.87 -17.90 -34.86
C LEU A 305 -28.28 -16.56 -35.31
N GLU A 306 -29.04 -15.74 -36.05
CA GLU A 306 -28.63 -14.38 -36.40
C GLU A 306 -28.48 -13.50 -35.16
N ALA A 307 -29.40 -13.59 -34.20
CA ALA A 307 -29.32 -12.85 -32.95
C ALA A 307 -28.09 -13.27 -32.12
N GLN A 308 -27.83 -14.58 -32.01
CA GLN A 308 -26.63 -15.12 -31.34
C GLN A 308 -25.34 -14.67 -32.03
N SER A 309 -25.30 -14.70 -33.36
CA SER A 309 -24.15 -14.22 -34.15
C SER A 309 -23.89 -12.72 -33.91
N ARG A 310 -24.94 -11.89 -33.91
CA ARG A 310 -24.82 -10.45 -33.59
C ARG A 310 -24.33 -10.23 -32.16
N HIS A 311 -24.83 -11.01 -31.21
CA HIS A 311 -24.40 -10.94 -29.81
C HIS A 311 -22.92 -11.32 -29.64
N GLN A 312 -22.48 -12.41 -30.27
CA GLN A 312 -21.07 -12.81 -30.27
C GLN A 312 -20.18 -11.76 -30.92
N GLN A 313 -20.61 -11.16 -32.03
CA GLN A 313 -19.87 -10.09 -32.69
C GLN A 313 -19.72 -8.86 -31.79
N GLN A 314 -20.77 -8.49 -31.05
CA GLN A 314 -20.71 -7.42 -30.05
C GLN A 314 -19.73 -7.78 -28.91
N GLN A 315 -19.77 -9.01 -28.42
CA GLN A 315 -18.86 -9.48 -27.37
C GLN A 315 -17.39 -9.45 -27.82
N ILE A 316 -17.11 -9.87 -29.06
CA ILE A 316 -15.77 -9.78 -29.65
C ILE A 316 -15.31 -8.32 -29.71
N SER A 317 -16.18 -7.40 -30.12
CA SER A 317 -15.84 -5.97 -30.17
C SER A 317 -15.56 -5.39 -28.78
N LEU A 318 -16.32 -5.78 -27.76
CA LEU A 318 -16.08 -5.34 -26.38
C LEU A 318 -14.74 -5.86 -25.84
N LEU A 319 -14.46 -7.16 -26.04
CA LEU A 319 -13.18 -7.76 -25.64
C LEU A 319 -12.00 -7.15 -26.39
N GLN A 320 -12.14 -6.81 -27.67
CA GLN A 320 -11.10 -6.11 -28.43
C GLN A 320 -10.81 -4.73 -27.84
N ASN A 321 -11.87 -3.96 -27.52
CA ASN A 321 -11.72 -2.66 -26.87
C ASN A 321 -11.04 -2.78 -25.50
N GLU A 322 -11.41 -3.79 -24.70
CA GLU A 322 -10.77 -4.05 -23.39
C GLU A 322 -9.29 -4.45 -23.53
N VAL A 323 -8.96 -5.28 -24.52
CA VAL A 323 -7.56 -5.63 -24.79
C VAL A 323 -6.76 -4.39 -25.19
N ASP A 324 -7.33 -3.48 -25.96
CA ASP A 324 -6.64 -2.27 -26.39
C ASP A 324 -6.52 -1.23 -25.27
N THR A 325 -7.51 -1.11 -24.38
CA THR A 325 -7.40 -0.27 -23.17
C THR A 325 -6.32 -0.83 -22.23
N LEU A 326 -6.33 -2.15 -21.95
CA LEU A 326 -5.31 -2.81 -21.15
C LEU A 326 -3.92 -2.67 -21.76
N ARG A 327 -3.78 -2.77 -23.08
CA ARG A 327 -2.49 -2.52 -23.76
C ARG A 327 -2.03 -1.09 -23.57
N SER A 328 -2.91 -0.11 -23.76
CA SER A 328 -2.59 1.30 -23.54
C SER A 328 -2.13 1.58 -22.10
N ASP A 329 -2.83 1.02 -21.11
CA ASP A 329 -2.51 1.25 -19.70
C ASP A 329 -1.25 0.50 -19.25
N ASN A 330 -1.01 -0.70 -19.78
CA ASN A 330 0.26 -1.41 -19.60
C ASN A 330 1.44 -0.60 -20.14
N VAL A 331 1.29 0.05 -21.31
CA VAL A 331 2.31 0.96 -21.84
C VAL A 331 2.52 2.14 -20.91
N LYS A 332 1.47 2.85 -20.47
CA LYS A 332 1.58 3.97 -19.50
C LYS A 332 2.26 3.56 -18.19
N LEU A 333 1.94 2.37 -17.67
CA LEU A 333 2.55 1.83 -16.46
C LEU A 333 4.04 1.56 -16.69
N TYR A 334 4.40 1.04 -17.85
CA TYR A 334 5.80 0.89 -18.26
C TYR A 334 6.53 2.24 -18.28
N GLU A 335 5.92 3.33 -18.79
CA GLU A 335 6.53 4.67 -18.76
C GLU A 335 6.81 5.13 -17.33
N LYS A 336 5.84 4.93 -16.42
CA LYS A 336 6.00 5.25 -14.99
C LYS A 336 7.10 4.42 -14.33
N ILE A 337 7.17 3.13 -14.61
CA ILE A 337 8.23 2.25 -14.09
C ILE A 337 9.59 2.69 -14.62
N LYS A 338 9.71 3.00 -15.92
CA LYS A 338 10.96 3.49 -16.51
C LYS A 338 11.39 4.83 -15.92
N PHE A 339 10.43 5.73 -15.66
CA PHE A 339 10.69 6.98 -14.96
C PHE A 339 11.20 6.76 -13.53
N LEU A 340 10.59 5.84 -12.77
CA LEU A 340 11.06 5.48 -11.43
C LEU A 340 12.42 4.74 -11.45
N GLN A 341 12.69 3.92 -12.45
CA GLN A 341 13.98 3.24 -12.66
C GLN A 341 15.11 4.19 -13.05
N SER A 342 14.80 5.39 -13.56
CA SER A 342 15.81 6.44 -13.77
C SER A 342 16.42 6.95 -12.45
N TYR A 343 15.77 6.67 -11.31
CA TYR A 343 16.37 6.79 -9.99
C TYR A 343 17.08 5.47 -9.62
N PRO A 344 18.34 5.52 -9.14
CA PRO A 344 19.13 4.31 -8.93
C PRO A 344 18.58 3.53 -7.73
N THR A 345 17.74 2.53 -7.99
CA THR A 345 17.29 1.54 -7.00
C THR A 345 17.71 0.14 -7.45
N LYS A 346 18.45 -0.54 -6.58
CA LYS A 346 19.09 -1.84 -6.84
C LYS A 346 18.06 -2.98 -6.94
N ALA A 347 18.41 -3.95 -7.79
CA ALA A 347 17.85 -5.29 -7.99
C ALA A 347 16.64 -5.41 -8.94
N THR A 348 16.88 -6.00 -10.12
CA THR A 348 15.83 -6.37 -11.09
C THR A 348 15.94 -7.86 -11.41
N THR A 349 14.86 -8.61 -11.16
CA THR A 349 14.74 -10.07 -11.39
C THR A 349 14.59 -10.40 -12.90
N PRO A 350 15.15 -11.51 -13.40
CA PRO A 350 15.15 -11.86 -14.84
C PRO A 350 13.76 -11.98 -15.50
N GLN A 351 12.72 -12.44 -14.79
CA GLN A 351 11.36 -12.52 -15.35
C GLN A 351 10.73 -11.14 -15.62
N ARG A 352 11.13 -10.13 -14.83
CA ARG A 352 10.72 -8.74 -15.03
C ARG A 352 11.35 -8.15 -16.30
N GLN A 353 12.55 -8.59 -16.68
CA GLN A 353 13.26 -8.09 -17.87
C GLN A 353 12.56 -8.47 -19.19
N ALA A 354 12.00 -9.68 -19.31
CA ALA A 354 11.32 -10.12 -20.53
C ALA A 354 10.02 -9.33 -20.81
N ALA A 355 9.22 -9.07 -19.77
CA ALA A 355 8.03 -8.24 -19.88
C ALA A 355 8.38 -6.78 -20.18
N VAL A 356 9.40 -6.25 -19.49
CA VAL A 356 9.95 -4.90 -19.71
C VAL A 356 10.44 -4.74 -21.15
N SER A 357 11.10 -5.73 -21.75
CA SER A 357 11.58 -5.65 -23.13
C SER A 357 10.44 -5.53 -24.16
N ARG A 358 9.34 -6.28 -23.98
CA ARG A 358 8.16 -6.21 -24.88
C ARG A 358 7.52 -4.82 -24.87
N TYR A 359 7.28 -4.27 -23.67
CA TYR A 359 6.68 -2.94 -23.54
C TYR A 359 7.68 -1.79 -23.82
N SER A 360 8.99 -2.02 -23.67
CA SER A 360 10.04 -1.08 -24.10
C SER A 360 9.96 -0.78 -25.59
N SER A 361 9.82 -1.83 -26.41
CA SER A 361 9.74 -1.66 -27.85
C SER A 361 8.49 -0.89 -28.29
N GLN A 362 7.34 -1.15 -27.65
CA GLN A 362 6.09 -0.41 -27.89
C GLN A 362 6.17 1.05 -27.43
N TYR A 363 6.86 1.30 -26.31
CA TYR A 363 7.11 2.64 -25.80
C TYR A 363 8.02 3.45 -26.74
N GLU A 364 9.16 2.88 -27.15
CA GLU A 364 10.12 3.55 -28.05
C GLU A 364 9.50 3.87 -29.42
N GLN A 365 8.66 2.99 -29.95
CA GLN A 365 7.89 3.26 -31.17
C GLN A 365 6.92 4.44 -31.03
N ARG A 366 6.35 4.64 -29.83
CA ARG A 366 5.47 5.79 -29.55
C ARG A 366 6.25 7.07 -29.28
N LEU A 367 7.43 6.96 -28.68
CA LEU A 367 8.24 8.11 -28.29
C LEU A 367 9.04 8.71 -29.46
N ASP A 368 9.32 7.95 -30.51
CA ASP A 368 10.06 8.44 -31.68
C ASP A 368 9.12 9.23 -32.63
N PRO A 369 9.15 10.59 -32.59
CA PRO A 369 8.33 11.39 -33.48
C PRO A 369 8.71 11.21 -34.95
N PHE A 370 9.95 10.77 -35.23
CA PHE A 370 10.43 10.55 -36.58
C PHE A 370 9.97 9.21 -37.16
N ALA A 371 9.70 8.20 -36.33
CA ALA A 371 9.12 6.94 -36.80
C ALA A 371 7.69 7.14 -37.32
N ALA A 372 6.85 7.84 -36.55
CA ALA A 372 5.49 8.17 -36.95
C ALA A 372 5.47 9.10 -38.18
N PHE A 373 6.38 10.09 -38.22
CA PHE A 373 6.56 10.97 -39.37
C PHE A 373 7.00 10.21 -40.62
N ASN A 374 8.03 9.35 -40.53
CA ASN A 374 8.55 8.57 -41.66
C ASN A 374 7.52 7.55 -42.17
N GLN A 375 6.68 6.98 -41.29
CA GLN A 375 5.56 6.14 -41.69
C GLN A 375 4.50 6.94 -42.45
N ARG A 376 4.09 8.10 -41.93
CA ARG A 376 3.14 8.99 -42.62
C ARG A 376 3.69 9.51 -43.95
N GLU A 377 4.97 9.86 -44.01
CA GLU A 377 5.64 10.30 -45.22
C GLU A 377 5.70 9.17 -46.26
N LYS A 378 6.07 7.95 -45.86
CA LYS A 378 6.01 6.77 -46.74
C LYS A 378 4.60 6.49 -47.25
N GLN A 379 3.59 6.65 -46.40
CA GLN A 379 2.19 6.46 -46.78
C GLN A 379 1.71 7.56 -47.73
N GLN A 380 2.08 8.82 -47.50
CA GLN A 380 1.79 9.93 -48.41
C GLN A 380 2.49 9.74 -49.76
N ARG A 381 3.78 9.37 -49.77
CA ARG A 381 4.48 8.99 -51.00
C ARG A 381 3.75 7.84 -51.71
N TYR A 382 3.32 6.80 -50.98
CA TYR A 382 2.53 5.70 -51.53
C TYR A 382 1.16 6.13 -52.08
N MET A 383 0.47 7.06 -51.44
CA MET A 383 -0.80 7.61 -51.94
C MET A 383 -0.59 8.46 -53.19
N ASN A 384 0.50 9.24 -53.23
CA ASN A 384 0.91 10.09 -54.36
C ASN A 384 1.47 9.31 -55.56
N LEU A 385 1.82 8.02 -55.39
CA LEU A 385 2.23 7.15 -56.49
C LEU A 385 1.06 6.89 -57.45
N GLY A 386 1.36 6.96 -58.75
CA GLY A 386 0.41 6.66 -59.81
C GLY A 386 -0.09 5.21 -59.74
N PRO A 387 -1.26 4.89 -60.31
CA PRO A 387 -1.80 3.52 -60.30
C PRO A 387 -0.82 2.48 -60.90
N HIS A 388 -0.07 2.85 -61.94
CA HIS A 388 0.92 1.99 -62.58
C HIS A 388 2.17 1.77 -61.71
N GLU A 389 2.60 2.80 -60.98
CA GLU A 389 3.73 2.70 -60.04
C GLU A 389 3.36 1.85 -58.81
N LYS A 390 2.12 1.92 -58.35
CA LYS A 390 1.59 1.06 -57.26
C LYS A 390 1.62 -0.41 -57.64
N VAL A 391 1.21 -0.76 -58.86
CA VAL A 391 1.28 -2.13 -59.37
C VAL A 391 2.73 -2.61 -59.45
N THR A 392 3.63 -1.77 -59.97
CA THR A 392 5.06 -2.09 -60.07
C THR A 392 5.71 -2.28 -58.70
N LEU A 393 5.37 -1.43 -57.72
CA LEU A 393 5.86 -1.56 -56.33
C LEU A 393 5.32 -2.81 -55.63
N ASN A 394 4.06 -3.17 -55.86
CA ASN A 394 3.48 -4.39 -55.31
C ASN A 394 4.09 -5.63 -55.95
N LEU A 395 4.33 -5.61 -57.26
CA LEU A 395 5.04 -6.68 -57.97
C LEU A 395 6.49 -6.81 -57.48
N GLY A 396 7.20 -5.68 -57.31
CA GLY A 396 8.55 -5.65 -56.75
C GLY A 396 8.60 -6.18 -55.32
N ARG A 397 7.67 -5.76 -54.44
CA ARG A 397 7.57 -6.28 -53.08
C ARG A 397 7.22 -7.76 -53.03
N PHE A 398 6.37 -8.24 -53.93
CA PHE A 398 6.03 -9.65 -54.05
C PHE A 398 7.25 -10.48 -54.47
N VAL A 399 7.99 -10.02 -55.48
CA VAL A 399 9.22 -10.67 -55.94
C VAL A 399 10.29 -10.67 -54.84
N LEU A 400 10.53 -9.55 -54.15
CA LEU A 400 11.55 -9.46 -53.11
C LEU A 400 11.15 -10.12 -51.78
N GLY A 401 9.86 -10.14 -51.45
CA GLY A 401 9.33 -10.63 -50.18
C GLY A 401 9.32 -12.16 -50.06
N SER A 402 9.17 -12.88 -51.17
CA SER A 402 9.12 -14.35 -51.17
C SER A 402 10.43 -14.95 -51.67
N LYS A 403 10.96 -15.96 -50.96
CA LYS A 403 12.15 -16.71 -51.40
C LYS A 403 11.92 -17.42 -52.73
N MET A 404 10.72 -17.97 -52.94
CA MET A 404 10.35 -18.67 -54.18
C MET A 404 10.13 -17.71 -55.35
N ALA A 405 9.59 -16.52 -55.09
CA ALA A 405 9.43 -15.52 -56.14
C ALA A 405 10.79 -14.97 -56.61
N ARG A 406 11.77 -14.81 -55.70
CA ARG A 406 13.15 -14.45 -56.06
C ARG A 406 13.83 -15.51 -56.92
N THR A 407 13.69 -16.80 -56.60
CA THR A 407 14.29 -17.87 -57.42
C THR A 407 13.65 -17.94 -58.79
N ILE A 408 12.32 -17.85 -58.89
CA ILE A 408 11.61 -17.83 -60.17
C ILE A 408 12.04 -16.63 -61.02
N ALA A 409 12.11 -15.42 -60.44
CA ALA A 409 12.55 -14.22 -61.16
C ALA A 409 14.01 -14.32 -61.62
N PHE A 410 14.89 -14.92 -60.82
CA PHE A 410 16.28 -15.17 -61.20
C PHE A 410 16.38 -16.11 -62.41
N PHE A 411 15.68 -17.24 -62.38
CA PHE A 411 15.65 -18.18 -63.51
C PHE A 411 14.98 -17.59 -64.75
N TYR A 412 13.95 -16.77 -64.58
CA TYR A 412 13.29 -16.05 -65.67
C TYR A 412 14.26 -15.07 -66.37
N MET A 413 15.03 -14.28 -65.60
CA MET A 413 16.05 -13.38 -66.17
C MET A 413 17.20 -14.15 -66.83
N LEU A 414 17.64 -15.27 -66.23
CA LEU A 414 18.66 -16.14 -66.82
C LEU A 414 18.18 -16.72 -68.16
N PHE A 415 16.94 -17.22 -68.20
CA PHE A 415 16.32 -17.75 -69.41
C PHE A 415 16.23 -16.70 -70.51
N LEU A 416 15.80 -15.48 -70.16
CA LEU A 416 15.72 -14.37 -71.11
C LEU A 416 17.12 -13.98 -71.64
N HIS A 417 18.13 -13.98 -70.79
CA HIS A 417 19.52 -13.72 -71.20
C HIS A 417 20.06 -14.81 -72.14
N CYS A 418 19.78 -16.08 -71.87
CA CYS A 418 20.12 -17.19 -72.76
C CYS A 418 19.41 -17.07 -74.12
N LEU A 419 18.15 -16.64 -74.14
CA LEU A 419 17.38 -16.47 -75.37
C LEU A 419 17.93 -15.34 -76.25
N VAL A 420 18.30 -14.21 -75.64
CA VAL A 420 18.94 -13.07 -76.34
C VAL A 420 20.33 -13.42 -76.87
N PHE A 421 21.05 -14.35 -76.24
CA PHE A 421 22.34 -14.84 -76.76
C PHE A 421 22.21 -15.91 -77.85
N LEU A 422 21.03 -16.50 -78.00
CA LEU A 422 20.76 -17.59 -78.95
C LEU A 422 20.10 -17.09 -80.24
N VAL A 423 19.47 -15.91 -80.19
CA VAL A 423 19.03 -15.09 -81.35
C VAL A 423 20.16 -14.15 -81.73
#